data_AF-A0A413QPA6-F1
#
_entry.id   AF-A0A413QPA6-F1
#
_cell.length_a   1.000
_cell.length_b   1.000
_cell.length_c   1.000
_cell.angle_alpha   90.00
_cell.angle_beta   90.00
_cell.angle_gamma   90.00
#
_symmetry.space_group_name_H-M   'P 1'
#
loop_
_entity.id
_entity.type
_entity.pdbx_description
1 polymer ?
#
loop_
_entity_poly.entity_id
_entity_poly.type
_entity_poly.pdbx_seq_one_letter_code
_entity_poly.pdbx_strand_id
1 'polypeptide(L)'
;MAKNVKINGVTYESVPQVSIPLAGGTGTAEFYDTTSANAVAADIRNGKTAFLGSGVVTGTMTDNGAITGSINVVKGTYTVPSGYHNGSGTVSIASSEQLKIITGNIKAGVTILGVAGKSSVVDTADATAAASTIVSGKTAYVNGSKVTGSLTSVAVSQDSLTKVLTIE
;
A
#
# COMPACT_ATOMS: atom_id res chain seq x y z
N MET A 1 25.68 -31.22 -17.94
CA MET A 1 26.13 -31.58 -19.31
C MET A 1 25.22 -32.67 -19.82
N ALA A 2 24.89 -32.67 -21.11
CA ALA A 2 24.04 -33.70 -21.70
C ALA A 2 24.71 -35.08 -21.62
N LYS A 3 23.92 -36.15 -21.51
CA LYS A 3 24.43 -37.52 -21.38
C LYS A 3 24.93 -38.08 -22.72
N ASN A 4 25.92 -38.97 -22.64
CA ASN A 4 26.36 -39.76 -23.78
C ASN A 4 25.42 -40.96 -23.97
N VAL A 5 25.16 -41.33 -25.22
CA VAL A 5 24.28 -42.45 -25.58
C VAL A 5 25.06 -43.45 -26.44
N LYS A 6 24.80 -44.75 -26.28
CA LYS A 6 25.39 -45.80 -27.10
C LYS A 6 24.30 -46.50 -27.92
N ILE A 7 24.38 -46.43 -29.24
CA ILE A 7 23.41 -47.03 -30.17
C ILE A 7 24.18 -47.96 -31.11
N ASN A 8 23.77 -49.24 -31.16
CA ASN A 8 24.43 -50.27 -31.98
C ASN A 8 25.95 -50.32 -31.84
N GLY A 9 26.46 -50.12 -30.61
CA GLY A 9 27.90 -50.12 -30.34
C GLY A 9 28.61 -48.78 -30.55
N VAL A 10 28.00 -47.81 -31.23
CA VAL A 10 28.56 -46.47 -31.49
C VAL A 10 28.19 -45.52 -30.36
N THR A 11 29.16 -44.74 -29.88
CA THR A 11 28.95 -43.72 -28.84
C THR A 11 28.65 -42.37 -29.48
N TYR A 12 27.60 -41.72 -28.98
CA TYR A 12 27.20 -40.36 -29.31
C TYR A 12 27.35 -39.53 -28.05
N GLU A 13 28.16 -38.48 -28.11
CA GLU A 13 28.45 -37.65 -26.95
C GLU A 13 27.46 -36.48 -26.83
N SER A 14 27.16 -36.09 -25.58
CA SER A 14 26.35 -34.91 -25.26
C SER A 14 25.01 -34.85 -26.00
N VAL A 15 24.24 -35.93 -25.99
CA VAL A 15 22.97 -36.06 -26.70
C VAL A 15 21.83 -35.47 -25.85
N PRO A 16 21.18 -34.36 -26.28
CA PRO A 16 20.10 -33.75 -25.50
C PRO A 16 18.74 -34.43 -25.71
N GLN A 17 18.57 -35.16 -26.81
CA GLN A 17 17.33 -35.80 -27.20
C GLN A 17 17.60 -37.05 -28.06
N VAL A 18 16.82 -38.09 -27.85
CA VAL A 18 16.75 -39.28 -28.71
C VAL A 18 15.34 -39.40 -29.29
N SER A 19 15.24 -39.58 -30.60
CA SER A 19 13.96 -39.81 -31.29
C SER A 19 13.95 -41.21 -31.89
N ILE A 20 12.94 -42.02 -31.54
CA ILE A 20 12.82 -43.43 -31.93
C ILE A 20 11.55 -43.60 -32.77
N PRO A 21 11.62 -44.13 -34.00
CA PRO A 21 10.43 -44.40 -34.81
C PRO A 21 9.42 -45.30 -34.10
N LEU A 22 8.14 -45.00 -34.25
CA LEU A 22 7.08 -45.85 -33.69
C LEU A 22 7.02 -47.18 -34.44
N ALA A 23 6.78 -48.27 -33.70
CA ALA A 23 6.66 -49.62 -34.28
C ALA A 23 5.41 -49.80 -35.15
N GLY A 24 4.44 -48.88 -35.06
CA GLY A 24 3.25 -48.84 -35.89
C GLY A 24 2.72 -47.41 -36.02
N GLY A 25 2.04 -47.12 -37.14
CA GLY A 25 1.58 -45.78 -37.47
C GLY A 25 2.69 -44.87 -38.00
N THR A 26 2.43 -43.57 -38.03
CA THR A 26 3.39 -42.54 -38.45
C THR A 26 3.91 -41.76 -37.23
N GLY A 27 5.22 -41.47 -37.20
CA GLY A 27 5.84 -40.61 -36.16
C GLY A 27 6.98 -41.26 -35.37
N THR A 28 7.41 -40.58 -34.30
CA THR A 28 8.53 -40.96 -33.42
C THR A 28 8.18 -40.70 -31.95
N ALA A 29 8.72 -41.51 -31.04
CA ALA A 29 8.77 -41.22 -29.60
C ALA A 29 10.03 -40.41 -29.29
N GLU A 30 9.87 -39.32 -28.55
CA GLU A 30 10.95 -38.41 -28.17
C GLU A 30 11.33 -38.57 -26.69
N PHE A 31 12.63 -38.64 -26.41
CA PHE A 31 13.19 -38.77 -25.07
C PHE A 31 14.23 -37.68 -24.85
N TYR A 32 14.00 -36.82 -23.86
CA TYR A 32 14.89 -35.71 -23.54
C TYR A 32 15.81 -36.06 -22.38
N ASP A 33 17.03 -35.53 -22.41
CA ASP A 33 17.90 -35.54 -21.24
C ASP A 33 17.44 -34.50 -20.21
N THR A 34 16.90 -34.98 -19.09
CA THR A 34 16.40 -34.15 -17.99
C THR A 34 17.45 -33.91 -16.90
N THR A 35 18.73 -34.24 -17.12
CA THR A 35 19.80 -34.12 -16.10
C THR A 35 19.97 -32.69 -15.58
N SER A 36 19.74 -31.69 -16.42
CA SER A 36 19.80 -30.27 -16.02
C SER A 36 18.48 -29.70 -15.52
N ALA A 37 17.39 -30.48 -15.52
CA ALA A 37 16.10 -30.03 -15.00
C ALA A 37 16.18 -29.94 -13.47
N ASN A 38 15.88 -28.75 -12.93
CA ASN A 38 16.04 -28.42 -11.51
C ASN A 38 14.74 -28.00 -10.82
N ALA A 39 13.60 -28.00 -11.54
CA ALA A 39 12.31 -27.72 -10.94
C ALA A 39 11.97 -28.77 -9.88
N VAL A 40 11.25 -28.36 -8.84
CA VAL A 40 10.63 -29.27 -7.87
C VAL A 40 9.10 -29.16 -7.94
N ALA A 41 8.39 -30.06 -7.27
CA ALA A 41 6.93 -30.01 -7.20
C ALA A 41 6.40 -28.64 -6.74
N ALA A 42 7.10 -27.97 -5.83
CA ALA A 42 6.75 -26.65 -5.32
C ALA A 42 6.92 -25.50 -6.35
N ASP A 43 7.64 -25.72 -7.45
CA ASP A 43 7.79 -24.74 -8.54
C ASP A 43 6.72 -24.91 -9.63
N ILE A 44 6.05 -26.07 -9.65
CA ILE A 44 5.08 -26.44 -10.68
C ILE A 44 3.68 -26.20 -10.13
N ARG A 45 2.82 -25.59 -10.95
CA ARG A 45 1.41 -25.31 -10.64
C ARG A 45 0.68 -26.57 -10.17
N ASN A 46 -0.15 -26.44 -9.14
CA ASN A 46 -0.89 -27.56 -8.57
C ASN A 46 -1.67 -28.33 -9.66
N GLY A 47 -1.48 -29.64 -9.71
CA GLY A 47 -2.10 -30.52 -10.71
C GLY A 47 -1.49 -30.48 -12.12
N LYS A 48 -0.51 -29.61 -12.41
CA LYS A 48 0.30 -29.69 -13.63
C LYS A 48 1.44 -30.68 -13.43
N THR A 49 1.92 -31.28 -14.51
CA THR A 49 3.01 -32.26 -14.46
C THR A 49 4.21 -31.81 -15.28
N ALA A 50 5.39 -32.27 -14.90
CA ALA A 50 6.63 -32.12 -15.68
C ALA A 50 7.45 -33.43 -15.61
N PHE A 51 8.27 -33.68 -16.64
CA PHE A 51 9.24 -34.76 -16.63
C PHE A 51 10.58 -34.24 -16.13
N LEU A 52 11.08 -34.81 -15.03
CA LEU A 52 12.35 -34.47 -14.40
C LEU A 52 13.27 -35.71 -14.36
N GLY A 53 14.50 -35.56 -13.83
CA GLY A 53 15.43 -36.67 -13.66
C GLY A 53 14.88 -37.84 -12.83
N SER A 54 13.91 -37.56 -11.95
CA SER A 54 13.21 -38.55 -11.12
C SER A 54 11.93 -39.13 -11.76
N GLY A 55 11.63 -38.79 -13.01
CA GLY A 55 10.40 -39.17 -13.71
C GLY A 55 9.33 -38.07 -13.68
N VAL A 56 8.06 -38.46 -13.78
CA VAL A 56 6.94 -37.50 -13.74
C VAL A 56 6.79 -36.94 -12.33
N VAL A 57 6.76 -35.61 -12.23
CA VAL A 57 6.49 -34.88 -11.00
C VAL A 57 5.22 -34.06 -11.17
N THR A 58 4.27 -34.23 -10.26
CA THR A 58 3.06 -33.41 -10.16
C THR A 58 3.33 -32.20 -9.28
N GLY A 59 2.98 -31.02 -9.78
CA GLY A 59 3.14 -29.77 -9.08
C GLY A 59 2.23 -29.62 -7.87
N THR A 60 2.71 -28.85 -6.90
CA THR A 60 2.03 -28.54 -5.63
C THR A 60 1.93 -27.04 -5.38
N MET A 61 2.38 -26.18 -6.31
CA MET A 61 2.28 -24.72 -6.16
C MET A 61 0.83 -24.26 -6.25
N THR A 62 0.27 -23.80 -5.13
CA THR A 62 -1.11 -23.29 -5.02
C THR A 62 -1.43 -22.20 -6.04
N ASP A 63 -2.62 -22.25 -6.64
CA ASP A 63 -3.19 -21.16 -7.42
C ASP A 63 -3.93 -20.18 -6.52
N ASN A 64 -3.34 -19.02 -6.29
CA ASN A 64 -3.96 -17.95 -5.53
C ASN A 64 -4.83 -17.04 -6.40
N GLY A 65 -4.69 -17.10 -7.73
CA GLY A 65 -5.43 -16.23 -8.66
C GLY A 65 -5.18 -14.73 -8.39
N ALA A 66 -6.26 -13.95 -8.38
CA ALA A 66 -6.26 -12.53 -8.06
C ALA A 66 -6.64 -12.33 -6.59
N ILE A 67 -5.63 -12.25 -5.71
CA ILE A 67 -5.87 -12.01 -4.30
C ILE A 67 -6.06 -10.51 -4.01
N THR A 68 -7.04 -10.21 -3.17
CA THR A 68 -7.24 -8.86 -2.64
C THR A 68 -7.01 -8.82 -1.13
N GLY A 69 -6.38 -7.75 -0.66
CA GLY A 69 -6.10 -7.50 0.75
C GLY A 69 -6.47 -6.08 1.16
N SER A 70 -6.75 -5.90 2.45
CA SER A 70 -7.04 -4.58 3.03
C SER A 70 -6.15 -4.26 4.24
N ILE A 71 -5.78 -2.98 4.37
CA ILE A 71 -5.06 -2.42 5.52
C ILE A 71 -6.00 -1.45 6.25
N ASN A 72 -6.26 -1.73 7.53
CA ASN A 72 -7.30 -1.04 8.31
C ASN A 72 -6.75 -0.26 9.51
N VAL A 73 -5.45 -0.37 9.78
CA VAL A 73 -4.78 0.27 10.93
C VAL A 73 -3.40 0.78 10.51
N VAL A 74 -2.87 1.76 11.22
CA VAL A 74 -1.63 2.50 10.86
C VAL A 74 -0.41 1.59 10.68
N LYS A 75 -0.36 0.45 11.38
CA LYS A 75 0.72 -0.56 11.26
C LYS A 75 0.19 -1.90 10.76
N GLY A 76 -0.92 -1.89 10.03
CA GLY A 76 -1.55 -3.09 9.50
C GLY A 76 -0.71 -3.66 8.37
N THR A 77 -0.56 -4.98 8.37
CA THR A 77 0.16 -5.71 7.33
C THR A 77 -0.76 -6.71 6.67
N TYR A 78 -0.58 -6.90 5.36
CA TYR A 78 -1.22 -7.99 4.63
C TYR A 78 -0.17 -9.04 4.28
N THR A 79 -0.36 -10.28 4.74
CA THR A 79 0.54 -11.39 4.37
C THR A 79 0.08 -11.97 3.04
N VAL A 80 0.87 -11.77 2.00
CA VAL A 80 0.62 -12.39 0.69
C VAL A 80 0.93 -13.89 0.79
N PRO A 81 -0.03 -14.79 0.50
CA PRO A 81 0.23 -16.22 0.59
C PRO A 81 1.22 -16.67 -0.50
N SER A 82 2.03 -17.67 -0.16
CA SER A 82 2.89 -18.39 -1.11
C SER A 82 2.05 -19.00 -2.23
N GLY A 83 2.60 -19.00 -3.45
CA GLY A 83 1.98 -19.60 -4.62
C GLY A 83 1.98 -18.66 -5.82
N TYR A 84 1.33 -19.10 -6.89
CA TYR A 84 1.18 -18.28 -8.09
C TYR A 84 0.06 -17.27 -7.92
N HIS A 85 0.33 -16.04 -8.32
CA HIS A 85 -0.65 -14.97 -8.44
C HIS A 85 -0.76 -14.58 -9.91
N ASN A 86 -1.96 -14.28 -10.39
CA ASN A 86 -2.20 -13.98 -11.80
C ASN A 86 -1.85 -12.53 -12.21
N GLY A 87 -1.26 -11.75 -11.30
CA GLY A 87 -0.87 -10.35 -11.54
C GLY A 87 -2.00 -9.33 -11.38
N SER A 88 -3.25 -9.75 -11.16
CA SER A 88 -4.40 -8.86 -11.01
C SER A 88 -4.81 -8.61 -9.55
N GLY A 89 -4.07 -9.18 -8.59
CA GLY A 89 -4.30 -8.96 -7.17
C GLY A 89 -3.94 -7.54 -6.71
N THR A 90 -4.58 -7.07 -5.63
CA THR A 90 -4.34 -5.72 -5.09
C THR A 90 -4.36 -5.71 -3.56
N VAL A 91 -3.61 -4.80 -2.95
CA VAL A 91 -3.73 -4.48 -1.53
C VAL A 91 -4.03 -3.00 -1.41
N SER A 92 -5.10 -2.66 -0.70
CA SER A 92 -5.54 -1.27 -0.54
C SER A 92 -5.84 -0.93 0.91
N ILE A 93 -5.94 0.35 1.23
CA ILE A 93 -6.49 0.78 2.52
C ILE A 93 -7.99 0.49 2.49
N ALA A 94 -8.59 -0.02 3.57
CA ALA A 94 -10.03 -0.24 3.57
C ALA A 94 -10.79 1.05 3.22
N SER A 95 -11.84 0.92 2.42
CA SER A 95 -12.65 2.07 1.99
C SER A 95 -13.18 2.88 3.17
N SER A 96 -13.52 2.24 4.30
CA SER A 96 -13.92 2.91 5.54
C SER A 96 -12.84 3.83 6.11
N GLU A 97 -11.57 3.44 6.00
CA GLU A 97 -10.45 4.26 6.46
C GLU A 97 -10.10 5.35 5.45
N GLN A 98 -10.23 5.08 4.15
CA GLN A 98 -10.09 6.11 3.11
C GLN A 98 -11.08 7.26 3.33
N LEU A 99 -12.33 6.96 3.70
CA LEU A 99 -13.36 7.97 3.98
C LEU A 99 -13.03 8.86 5.18
N LYS A 100 -12.12 8.46 6.07
CA LYS A 100 -11.68 9.29 7.21
C LYS A 100 -10.62 10.31 6.82
N ILE A 101 -10.01 10.18 5.64
CA ILE A 101 -9.00 11.09 5.11
C ILE A 101 -9.71 12.30 4.49
N ILE A 102 -10.25 13.16 5.36
CA ILE A 102 -11.05 14.32 4.99
C ILE A 102 -10.19 15.57 5.19
N THR A 103 -10.12 16.45 4.17
CA THR A 103 -9.32 17.69 4.21
C THR A 103 -9.58 18.55 5.46
N GLY A 104 -10.84 18.63 5.91
CA GLY A 104 -11.24 19.38 7.11
C GLY A 104 -10.66 18.87 8.43
N ASN A 105 -10.20 17.62 8.46
CA ASN A 105 -9.57 17.01 9.65
C ASN A 105 -8.04 17.01 9.55
N ILE A 106 -7.47 17.43 8.42
CA ILE A 106 -6.03 17.41 8.15
C ILE A 106 -5.48 18.82 8.33
N LYS A 107 -4.49 18.97 9.21
CA LYS A 107 -3.87 20.27 9.53
C LYS A 107 -3.21 20.90 8.30
N ALA A 108 -3.30 22.23 8.19
CA ALA A 108 -2.59 23.01 7.19
C ALA A 108 -1.11 22.61 7.08
N GLY A 109 -0.64 22.44 5.84
CA GLY A 109 0.74 22.02 5.53
C GLY A 109 1.00 20.51 5.64
N VAL A 110 0.02 19.71 6.06
CA VAL A 110 0.10 18.24 6.05
C VAL A 110 -0.66 17.70 4.84
N THR A 111 -0.09 16.70 4.18
CA THR A 111 -0.75 15.94 3.10
C THR A 111 -0.76 14.47 3.47
N ILE A 112 -1.93 13.84 3.48
CA ILE A 112 -2.10 12.41 3.73
C ILE A 112 -2.63 11.77 2.45
N LEU A 113 -1.81 10.90 1.83
CA LEU A 113 -2.16 10.18 0.59
C LEU A 113 -2.68 11.10 -0.54
N GLY A 114 -2.09 12.29 -0.67
CA GLY A 114 -2.48 13.28 -1.68
C GLY A 114 -3.62 14.22 -1.26
N VAL A 115 -4.28 13.98 -0.12
CA VAL A 115 -5.28 14.90 0.43
C VAL A 115 -4.59 15.97 1.28
N ALA A 116 -4.58 17.20 0.78
CA ALA A 116 -4.01 18.34 1.48
C ALA A 116 -4.90 18.81 2.64
N GLY A 117 -4.25 19.25 3.71
CA GLY A 117 -4.92 19.83 4.87
C GLY A 117 -5.52 21.19 4.63
N LYS A 118 -6.63 21.47 5.33
CA LYS A 118 -7.32 22.75 5.27
C LYS A 118 -6.50 23.83 5.98
N SER A 119 -6.59 25.07 5.50
CA SER A 119 -5.90 26.24 6.07
C SER A 119 -6.16 26.44 7.57
N SER A 120 -7.33 26.03 8.04
CA SER A 120 -7.66 25.86 9.45
C SER A 120 -8.54 24.63 9.63
N VAL A 121 -8.24 23.83 10.66
CA VAL A 121 -9.08 22.71 11.13
C VAL A 121 -9.86 23.06 12.39
N VAL A 122 -9.69 24.29 12.90
CA VAL A 122 -10.40 24.77 14.10
C VAL A 122 -11.79 25.23 13.68
N ASP A 123 -12.81 24.61 14.27
CA ASP A 123 -14.18 25.13 14.19
C ASP A 123 -14.32 26.33 15.14
N THR A 124 -14.73 27.46 14.60
CA THR A 124 -14.96 28.71 15.34
C THR A 124 -16.29 29.31 14.92
N ALA A 125 -17.19 28.50 14.35
CA ALA A 125 -18.48 28.95 13.84
C ALA A 125 -19.40 29.48 14.96
N ASP A 126 -19.22 29.02 16.19
CA ASP A 126 -19.94 29.45 17.39
C ASP A 126 -19.32 30.69 18.06
N ALA A 127 -18.18 31.19 17.59
CA ALA A 127 -17.53 32.37 18.14
C ALA A 127 -18.36 33.63 17.85
N THR A 128 -18.68 34.40 18.89
CA THR A 128 -19.50 35.62 18.80
C THR A 128 -18.72 36.92 19.03
N ALA A 129 -17.40 36.84 19.21
CA ALA A 129 -16.59 38.00 19.53
C ALA A 129 -16.58 39.03 18.38
N ALA A 130 -16.85 40.29 18.71
CA ALA A 130 -16.73 41.43 17.79
C ALA A 130 -15.44 42.22 18.09
N ALA A 131 -14.90 42.93 17.09
CA ALA A 131 -13.73 43.80 17.29
C ALA A 131 -13.92 44.77 18.47
N SER A 132 -15.12 45.32 18.63
CA SER A 132 -15.50 46.22 19.73
C SER A 132 -15.49 45.59 21.12
N THR A 133 -15.43 44.26 21.20
CA THR A 133 -15.39 43.50 22.47
C THR A 133 -14.01 42.94 22.78
N ILE A 134 -13.04 43.11 21.88
CA ILE A 134 -11.68 42.62 22.03
C ILE A 134 -10.76 43.82 22.25
N VAL A 135 -9.91 43.77 23.27
CA VAL A 135 -8.95 44.83 23.61
C VAL A 135 -8.11 45.22 22.39
N SER A 136 -7.94 46.53 22.18
CA SER A 136 -7.19 47.10 21.06
C SER A 136 -5.81 46.46 20.92
N GLY A 137 -5.47 46.08 19.69
CA GLY A 137 -4.21 45.39 19.36
C GLY A 137 -4.15 43.90 19.69
N LYS A 138 -5.11 43.34 20.43
CA LYS A 138 -5.26 41.88 20.61
C LYS A 138 -6.04 41.28 19.44
N THR A 139 -5.85 39.99 19.19
CA THR A 139 -6.49 39.30 18.06
C THR A 139 -7.18 38.02 18.51
N ALA A 140 -8.31 37.70 17.90
CA ALA A 140 -9.02 36.44 18.05
C ALA A 140 -9.34 35.85 16.66
N TYR A 141 -9.72 34.57 16.60
CA TYR A 141 -10.28 33.96 15.40
C TYR A 141 -11.77 33.74 15.60
N VAL A 142 -12.59 34.24 14.67
CA VAL A 142 -14.05 34.18 14.70
C VAL A 142 -14.52 33.66 13.35
N ASN A 143 -15.22 32.53 13.33
CA ASN A 143 -15.63 31.82 12.11
C ASN A 143 -14.50 31.72 11.05
N GLY A 144 -13.31 31.32 11.48
CA GLY A 144 -12.11 31.14 10.66
C GLY A 144 -11.38 32.43 10.29
N SER A 145 -11.93 33.60 10.60
CA SER A 145 -11.33 34.90 10.27
C SER A 145 -10.60 35.51 11.47
N LYS A 146 -9.41 36.05 11.25
CA LYS A 146 -8.68 36.80 12.28
C LYS A 146 -9.36 38.16 12.49
N VAL A 147 -9.83 38.42 13.71
CA VAL A 147 -10.42 39.69 14.16
C VAL A 147 -9.41 40.41 15.04
N THR A 148 -9.11 41.66 14.73
CA THR A 148 -8.28 42.54 15.58
C THR A 148 -9.19 43.41 16.44
N GLY A 149 -8.91 43.47 17.73
CA GLY A 149 -9.70 44.24 18.68
C GLY A 149 -9.59 45.74 18.48
N SER A 150 -10.69 46.43 18.79
CA SER A 150 -10.82 47.89 18.79
C SER A 150 -11.36 48.44 20.12
N LEU A 151 -11.59 47.58 21.13
CA LEU A 151 -11.99 48.03 22.46
C LEU A 151 -10.85 48.83 23.10
N THR A 152 -11.06 50.13 23.24
CA THR A 152 -10.16 51.02 23.97
C THR A 152 -10.44 50.90 25.47
N SER A 153 -9.41 50.58 26.25
CA SER A 153 -9.49 50.71 27.71
C SER A 153 -9.36 52.17 28.10
N VAL A 154 -10.12 52.58 29.10
CA VAL A 154 -9.95 53.89 29.74
C VAL A 154 -9.21 53.67 31.05
N ALA A 155 -8.17 54.47 31.32
CA ALA A 155 -7.47 54.40 32.59
C ALA A 155 -8.29 55.18 33.63
N VAL A 156 -8.51 54.58 34.80
CA VAL A 156 -9.18 55.25 35.90
C VAL A 156 -8.22 55.27 37.08
N SER A 157 -7.83 56.46 37.50
CA SER A 157 -7.05 56.67 38.72
C SER A 157 -7.98 57.15 39.83
N GLN A 158 -7.79 56.64 41.05
CA GLN A 158 -8.47 57.14 42.24
C GLN A 158 -7.46 57.86 43.12
N ASP A 159 -7.74 59.13 43.42
CA ASP A 159 -6.96 59.86 44.41
C ASP A 159 -7.15 59.22 45.79
N SER A 160 -6.05 58.86 46.44
CA SER A 160 -6.09 58.06 47.67
C SER A 160 -6.64 58.81 48.88
N LEU A 161 -6.62 60.15 48.88
CA LEU A 161 -7.08 60.98 49.99
C LEU A 161 -8.53 61.46 49.80
N THR A 162 -8.80 62.06 48.65
CA THR A 162 -10.09 62.66 48.29
C THR A 162 -11.10 61.64 47.75
N LYS A 163 -10.62 60.44 47.36
CA LYS A 163 -11.40 59.37 46.73
C LYS A 163 -12.05 59.75 45.40
N VAL A 164 -11.66 60.88 44.82
CA VAL A 164 -12.09 61.31 43.48
C VAL A 164 -11.55 60.35 42.43
N LEU A 165 -12.40 59.97 41.48
CA LEU A 165 -12.05 59.16 40.31
C LEU A 165 -11.75 60.09 39.13
N THR A 166 -10.59 59.91 38.50
CA THR A 166 -10.21 60.60 37.27
C THR A 166 -10.16 59.59 36.13
N ILE A 167 -10.80 59.93 35.02
CA ILE A 167 -10.80 59.15 33.79
C ILE A 167 -9.76 59.80 32.86
N GLU A 168 -8.74 59.03 32.48
CA GLU A 168 -7.61 59.44 31.62
C GLU A 168 -7.78 58.98 30.17
#